data_AF-A0A928GFM8-F1
#
_entry.id   AF-A0A928GFM8-F1
#
_cell.length_a   1.000
_cell.length_b   1.000
_cell.length_c   1.000
_cell.angle_alpha   90.00
_cell.angle_beta   90.00
_cell.angle_gamma   90.00
#
_symmetry.space_group_name_H-M   'P 1'
#
loop_
_entity.id
_entity.type
_entity.pdbx_description
1 polymer ?
#
loop_
_entity_poly.entity_id
_entity_poly.type
_entity_poly.pdbx_seq_one_letter_code
_entity_poly.pdbx_strand_id
1 'polypeptide(L)'
;MDVSNAKSQMRKGMLEYCILLLLKRQPAYASDIIQQLKEAELLVVEGTLYPLLTRLKKDGQLAYEWQESTQGPPRKYYELTPLGLQFLDELDKAWGEISNTVNYLKK
;
A
#
# COMPACT_ATOMS: atom_id res chain seq x y z
N MET A 1 -9.93 -2.73 -25.24
CA MET A 1 -9.22 -2.73 -23.94
C MET A 1 -9.15 -4.18 -23.49
N ASP A 2 -7.96 -4.75 -23.36
CA ASP A 2 -7.79 -6.14 -22.90
C ASP A 2 -8.07 -6.23 -21.39
N VAL A 3 -8.71 -7.33 -20.96
CA VAL A 3 -8.99 -7.65 -19.55
C VAL A 3 -7.71 -7.63 -18.72
N SER A 4 -6.57 -8.05 -19.30
CA SER A 4 -5.26 -7.95 -18.65
C SER A 4 -4.89 -6.50 -18.30
N ASN A 5 -5.10 -5.57 -19.23
CA ASN A 5 -4.85 -4.15 -19.01
C ASN A 5 -5.83 -3.57 -17.98
N ALA A 6 -7.12 -3.90 -18.07
CA ALA A 6 -8.12 -3.47 -17.09
C ALA A 6 -7.76 -3.93 -15.67
N LYS A 7 -7.39 -5.20 -15.49
CA LYS A 7 -6.92 -5.77 -14.21
C LYS A 7 -5.70 -5.03 -13.67
N SER A 8 -4.75 -4.69 -14.54
CA SER A 8 -3.55 -3.92 -14.17
C SER A 8 -3.89 -2.52 -13.66
N GLN A 9 -4.80 -1.80 -14.33
CA GLN A 9 -5.23 -0.47 -13.89
C GLN A 9 -5.96 -0.51 -12.55
N MET A 10 -6.87 -1.48 -12.35
CA MET A 10 -7.55 -1.65 -11.06
C MET A 10 -6.55 -1.92 -9.92
N ARG A 11 -5.56 -2.79 -10.16
CA ARG A 11 -4.49 -3.11 -9.21
C ARG A 11 -3.62 -1.89 -8.87
N LYS A 12 -3.28 -1.07 -9.86
CA LYS A 12 -2.54 0.18 -9.62
C LYS A 12 -3.35 1.16 -8.76
N GLY A 13 -4.65 1.27 -9.02
CA GLY A 13 -5.55 2.14 -8.25
C GLY A 13 -5.66 1.76 -6.77
N MET A 14 -5.61 0.46 -6.45
CA MET A 14 -5.70 -0.02 -5.06
C MET A 14 -4.35 -0.14 -4.34
N LEU A 15 -3.22 -0.08 -5.06
CA LEU A 15 -1.91 -0.39 -4.50
C LEU A 15 -1.56 0.47 -3.28
N GLU A 16 -1.86 1.77 -3.36
CA GLU A 16 -1.64 2.71 -2.26
C GLU A 16 -2.41 2.32 -1.00
N TYR A 17 -3.71 2.07 -1.15
CA TYR A 17 -4.58 1.62 -0.07
C TYR A 17 -4.09 0.30 0.53
N CYS A 18 -3.66 -0.67 -0.30
CA CYS A 18 -3.10 -1.93 0.18
C CYS A 18 -1.84 -1.73 1.04
N ILE A 19 -0.93 -0.83 0.64
CA ILE A 19 0.29 -0.53 1.43
C ILE A 19 -0.08 0.09 2.78
N LEU A 20 -1.00 1.04 2.80
CA LEU A 20 -1.44 1.69 4.04
C LEU A 20 -2.12 0.68 4.98
N LEU A 21 -2.97 -0.22 4.46
CA LEU A 21 -3.57 -1.31 5.24
C LEU A 21 -2.53 -2.24 5.88
N LEU A 22 -1.46 -2.57 5.15
CA LEU A 22 -0.36 -3.38 5.70
C LEU A 22 0.35 -2.65 6.83
N LEU A 23 0.68 -1.38 6.61
CA LEU A 23 1.39 -0.55 7.59
C LEU A 23 0.54 -0.16 8.81
N LYS A 24 -0.80 -0.22 8.71
CA LYS A 24 -1.71 -0.09 9.87
C LYS A 24 -1.49 -1.18 10.91
N ARG A 25 -1.04 -2.37 10.50
CA ARG A 25 -0.83 -3.50 11.42
C ARG A 25 0.46 -3.34 12.22
N GLN A 26 1.53 -2.98 11.52
CA GLN A 26 2.86 -2.76 12.11
C GLN A 26 3.79 -2.06 11.10
N PRO A 27 4.84 -1.38 11.58
CA PRO A 27 5.90 -0.88 10.71
C PRO A 27 6.55 -2.00 9.90
N ALA A 28 6.94 -1.72 8.66
CA ALA A 28 7.51 -2.73 7.76
C ALA A 28 8.62 -2.17 6.85
N TYR A 29 9.59 -3.02 6.54
CA TYR A 29 10.60 -2.73 5.53
C TYR A 29 10.04 -3.02 4.12
N ALA A 30 10.62 -2.40 3.09
CA ALA A 30 10.13 -2.49 1.71
C ALA A 30 10.01 -3.95 1.21
N SER A 31 10.94 -4.84 1.58
CA SER A 31 10.86 -6.26 1.20
C SER A 31 9.67 -6.97 1.86
N ASP A 32 9.36 -6.63 3.11
CA ASP A 32 8.24 -7.23 3.84
C ASP A 32 6.91 -6.78 3.25
N ILE A 33 6.82 -5.52 2.81
CA ILE A 33 5.66 -4.99 2.08
C ILE A 33 5.50 -5.75 0.75
N ILE A 34 6.56 -5.91 -0.04
CA ILE A 34 6.51 -6.67 -1.31
C ILE A 34 6.06 -8.10 -1.07
N GLN A 35 6.60 -8.75 -0.04
CA GLN A 35 6.27 -10.12 0.29
C GLN A 35 4.80 -10.28 0.69
N GLN A 36 4.28 -9.41 1.56
CA GLN A 36 2.86 -9.45 1.96
C GLN A 36 1.91 -9.10 0.80
N LEU A 37 2.28 -8.15 -0.07
CA LEU A 37 1.49 -7.86 -1.27
C LEU A 37 1.46 -9.06 -2.22
N LYS A 38 2.58 -9.77 -2.37
CA LYS A 38 2.66 -11.01 -3.17
C LYS A 38 1.77 -12.11 -2.62
N GLU A 39 1.73 -12.30 -1.30
CA GLU A 39 0.81 -13.23 -0.63
C GLU A 39 -0.66 -12.87 -0.87
N ALA A 40 -0.97 -11.58 -1.00
CA ALA A 40 -2.28 -11.08 -1.41
C ALA A 40 -2.50 -11.08 -2.95
N GLU A 41 -1.70 -11.83 -3.71
CA GLU A 41 -1.75 -11.94 -5.17
C GLU A 41 -1.51 -10.63 -5.95
N LEU A 42 -0.92 -9.62 -5.29
CA LEU A 42 -0.54 -8.34 -5.86
C LEU A 42 0.99 -8.30 -6.11
N LEU A 43 1.38 -8.64 -7.34
CA LEU A 43 2.79 -8.61 -7.74
C LEU A 43 3.28 -7.18 -7.93
N VAL A 44 4.24 -6.76 -7.10
CA VAL A 44 4.84 -5.44 -7.12
C VAL A 44 6.36 -5.57 -7.09
N VAL A 45 7.04 -4.77 -7.91
CA VAL A 45 8.50 -4.69 -7.93
C VAL A 45 8.98 -3.44 -7.21
N GLU A 46 10.23 -3.43 -6.76
CA GLU A 46 10.84 -2.30 -6.06
C GLU A 46 10.72 -0.97 -6.81
N GLY A 47 10.91 -0.98 -8.14
CA GLY A 47 10.77 0.21 -8.98
C GLY A 47 9.37 0.81 -9.00
N THR A 48 8.35 0.07 -8.56
CA THR A 48 6.98 0.59 -8.36
C THR A 48 6.75 0.99 -6.90
N LEU A 49 7.27 0.21 -5.95
CA LEU A 49 7.04 0.45 -4.52
C LEU A 49 7.77 1.71 -4.02
N TYR A 50 9.07 1.86 -4.30
CA TYR A 50 9.86 2.96 -3.73
C TYR A 50 9.37 4.36 -4.12
N PRO A 51 9.00 4.63 -5.39
CA PRO A 51 8.40 5.91 -5.75
C PRO A 51 7.11 6.20 -4.98
N LEU A 52 6.29 5.17 -4.74
CA LEU A 52 5.05 5.31 -4.00
C LEU A 52 5.31 5.59 -2.51
N LEU A 53 6.21 4.85 -1.86
CA LEU A 53 6.63 5.12 -0.47
C LEU A 53 7.22 6.52 -0.32
N THR A 54 8.00 6.97 -1.32
CA THR A 54 8.58 8.32 -1.34
C THR A 54 7.50 9.39 -1.43
N ARG A 55 6.49 9.19 -2.28
CA ARG A 55 5.34 10.09 -2.40
C ARG A 55 4.53 10.14 -1.11
N LEU A 56 4.13 8.99 -0.58
CA LEU A 56 3.35 8.89 0.66
C LEU A 56 4.07 9.54 1.86
N LYS A 57 5.41 9.42 1.93
CA LYS A 57 6.22 10.14 2.91
C LYS A 57 6.20 11.65 2.67
N LYS A 58 6.38 12.09 1.42
CA LYS A 58 6.37 13.51 1.05
C LYS A 58 5.02 14.17 1.39
N ASP A 59 3.93 13.43 1.20
CA ASP A 59 2.57 13.86 1.51
C ASP A 59 2.24 13.74 3.01
N GLY A 60 3.21 13.32 3.83
CA GLY A 60 3.10 13.26 5.29
C GLY A 60 2.32 12.06 5.82
N GLN A 61 1.88 11.14 4.96
CA GLN A 61 1.10 9.96 5.34
C GLN A 61 1.99 8.85 5.94
N LEU A 62 3.26 8.80 5.53
CA LEU A 62 4.24 7.86 6.08
C LEU A 62 5.42 8.57 6.75
N ALA A 63 5.92 7.95 7.81
CA ALA A 63 7.24 8.18 8.36
C ALA A 63 8.13 6.96 8.14
N TYR A 64 9.42 7.09 8.47
CA TYR A 64 10.25 5.91 8.62
C TYR A 64 11.21 6.11 9.78
N GLU A 65 11.58 5.01 10.41
CA GLU A 65 12.69 4.93 11.35
C GLU A 65 13.80 4.06 10.75
N TRP A 66 15.04 4.40 11.10
CA TRP A 66 16.18 3.55 10.80
C TRP A 66 16.28 2.48 11.89
N GLN A 67 16.26 1.22 11.49
CA GLN A 67 16.52 0.10 12.38
C GLN A 67 17.79 -0.61 11.94
N GLU A 68 18.62 -1.01 12.91
CA GLU A 68 19.78 -1.84 12.62
C GLU A 68 19.34 -3.18 12.05
N SER A 69 20.02 -3.62 10.99
CA SER A 69 19.81 -4.94 10.42
C SER A 69 20.70 -5.94 11.14
N THR A 70 20.21 -7.15 11.39
CA THR A 70 21.05 -8.25 11.89
C THR A 70 22.19 -8.60 10.93
N GLN A 71 22.02 -8.30 9.64
CA GLN A 71 23.07 -8.40 8.62
C GLN A 71 22.92 -7.25 7.60
N GLY A 72 24.00 -6.52 7.33
CA GLY A 72 24.04 -5.46 6.32
C GLY A 72 23.67 -4.07 6.84
N PRO A 73 23.39 -3.11 5.92
CA PRO A 73 23.16 -1.72 6.31
C PRO A 73 21.84 -1.54 7.08
N PRO A 74 21.70 -0.42 7.83
CA PRO A 74 20.44 -0.04 8.46
C PRO A 74 19.28 -0.03 7.45
N ARG A 75 18.11 -0.45 7.90
CA ARG A 75 16.88 -0.55 7.09
C ARG A 75 15.90 0.53 7.51
N LYS A 76 15.16 1.07 6.53
CA LYS A 76 14.06 2.00 6.78
C LYS A 76 12.78 1.22 7.01
N TYR A 77 12.28 1.23 8.23
CA TYR A 77 10.96 0.69 8.55
C TYR A 77 9.94 1.81 8.40
N TYR A 78 9.01 1.65 7.46
CA TYR A 78 7.95 2.63 7.21
C TYR A 78 6.80 2.38 8.16
N GLU A 79 6.13 3.46 8.56
CA GLU A 79 4.96 3.42 9.44
C GLU A 79 3.96 4.52 9.05
N LEU A 80 2.69 4.31 9.41
CA LEU A 80 1.66 5.34 9.25
C LEU A 80 1.87 6.47 10.26
N THR A 81 1.78 7.70 9.79
CA THR A 81 1.62 8.86 10.66
C THR A 81 0.16 9.02 11.10
N PRO A 82 -0.15 9.91 12.05
CA PRO A 82 -1.54 10.28 12.33
C PRO A 82 -2.31 10.76 11.10
N LEU A 83 -1.66 11.49 10.19
CA LEU A 83 -2.25 11.91 8.91
C LEU A 83 -2.47 10.71 7.98
N GLY A 84 -1.54 9.76 7.95
CA GLY A 84 -1.69 8.52 7.19
C GLY A 84 -2.85 7.66 7.66
N LEU A 85 -3.10 7.61 8.98
CA LEU A 85 -4.26 6.91 9.56
C LEU A 85 -5.58 7.57 9.14
N GLN A 86 -5.66 8.90 9.20
CA GLN A 86 -6.85 9.64 8.75
C GLN A 86 -7.13 9.40 7.26
N PHE A 87 -6.08 9.50 6.43
CA PHE A 87 -6.18 9.25 4.99
C PHE A 87 -6.59 7.81 4.69
N LEU A 88 -6.07 6.83 5.43
CA LEU A 88 -6.47 5.43 5.31
C LEU A 88 -7.96 5.24 5.63
N ASP A 89 -8.47 5.87 6.68
CA ASP A 89 -9.89 5.79 7.03
C ASP A 89 -10.80 6.41 5.94
N GLU A 90 -10.34 7.44 5.24
CA GLU A 90 -11.04 8.00 4.06
C GLU A 90 -11.03 7.04 2.87
N LEU A 91 -9.87 6.43 2.57
CA LEU A 91 -9.75 5.42 1.53
C LEU A 91 -10.60 4.18 1.81
N ASP A 92 -10.71 3.77 3.07
CA ASP A 92 -11.53 2.63 3.50
C ASP A 92 -13.01 2.87 3.20
N LYS A 93 -13.52 4.08 3.50
CA LYS A 93 -14.89 4.49 3.15
C LYS A 93 -15.09 4.50 1.63
N ALA A 94 -14.18 5.13 0.89
CA ALA A 94 -14.28 5.21 -0.57
C ALA A 94 -14.27 3.81 -1.22
N TRP A 95 -13.42 2.91 -0.75
CA TRP A 95 -13.40 1.52 -1.21
C TRP A 95 -14.70 0.79 -0.89
N GLY A 96 -15.23 0.98 0.32
CA GLY A 96 -16.53 0.45 0.73
C GLY A 96 -17.66 0.88 -0.22
N GLU A 97 -17.74 2.17 -0.55
CA GLU A 97 -18.73 2.71 -1.50
C GLU A 97 -18.62 2.09 -2.91
N ILE A 98 -17.40 1.98 -3.44
CA ILE A 98 -17.15 1.37 -4.76
C ILE A 98 -17.52 -0.10 -4.75
N SER A 99 -17.08 -0.84 -3.74
CA SER A 99 -17.33 -2.28 -3.60
C SER A 99 -18.83 -2.56 -3.46
N ASN A 100 -19.53 -1.78 -2.63
CA ASN A 100 -20.97 -1.87 -2.46
C ASN A 100 -21.72 -1.62 -3.77
N THR A 101 -21.31 -0.61 -4.54
CA THR A 101 -21.91 -0.28 -5.84
C THR A 101 -21.76 -1.46 -6.81
N VAL A 102 -20.55 -2.00 -6.95
CA VAL A 102 -20.30 -3.15 -7.84
C VAL A 102 -21.07 -4.39 -7.39
N ASN A 103 -21.08 -4.68 -6.09
CA ASN A 103 -21.80 -5.83 -5.54
C ASN A 103 -23.33 -5.71 -5.71
N TYR A 104 -23.87 -4.50 -5.58
CA TYR A 104 -25.28 -4.23 -5.83
C TYR A 104 -25.66 -4.48 -7.30
N LEU A 105 -24.79 -4.12 -8.25
CA LEU A 105 -25.02 -4.31 -9.69
C LEU A 105 -24.77 -5.75 -10.16
N LYS A 106 -23.91 -6.50 -9.47
CA LYS A 106 -23.57 -7.90 -9.77
C LYS A 106 -24.63 -8.93 -9.39
N LYS A 107 -25.76 -8.49 -8.79
CA LYS A 107 -26.88 -9.36 -8.38
C LYS A 107 -27.16 -10.48 -9.38
#